data_AF-A0A843WDQ0-F1
#
_entry.id   AF-A0A843WDQ0-F1
#
_cell.length_a   1.000
_cell.length_b   1.000
_cell.length_c   1.000
_cell.angle_alpha   90.00
_cell.angle_beta   90.00
_cell.angle_gamma   90.00
#
_symmetry.space_group_name_H-M   'P 1'
#
loop_
_entity.id
_entity.type
_entity.pdbx_description
1 polymer ?
#
loop_
_entity_poly.entity_id
_entity_poly.type
_entity_poly.pdbx_seq_one_letter_code
_entity_poly.pdbx_strand_id
1 'polypeptide(L)'
;MVVEIDEEYIVQVVTDNDSNYKKAWEELMKSTSPNKFQVICQIFIDSLRNHENNVKHVVKAAQNITRYIYNHTLVLRWMRDLYDDKILRLAITRFATNYIALDGLLKRRDELKQMFRSEK
;
A
#
# COMPACT_ATOMS: atom_id res chain seq x y z
N MET A 1 -18.47 -14.41 13.69
CA MET A 1 -19.79 -14.66 13.08
C MET A 1 -19.52 -15.15 11.67
N VAL A 2 -20.02 -16.33 11.31
CA VAL A 2 -19.88 -16.89 9.96
C VAL A 2 -21.28 -16.90 9.36
N VAL A 3 -21.39 -16.44 8.11
CA VAL A 3 -22.65 -16.41 7.35
C VAL A 3 -22.49 -17.38 6.19
N GLU A 4 -23.42 -18.32 6.08
CA GLU A 4 -23.50 -19.22 4.94
C GLU A 4 -24.22 -18.49 3.80
N ILE A 5 -23.58 -18.44 2.63
CA ILE A 5 -24.06 -17.78 1.42
C ILE A 5 -23.89 -18.77 0.27
N ASP A 6 -24.92 -18.98 -0.53
CA ASP A 6 -24.84 -19.84 -1.71
C ASP A 6 -23.90 -19.25 -2.76
N GLU A 7 -23.20 -20.12 -3.51
CA GLU A 7 -22.19 -19.71 -4.50
C GLU A 7 -22.70 -18.70 -5.54
N GLU A 8 -23.99 -18.78 -5.89
CA GLU A 8 -24.63 -17.92 -6.91
C GLU A 8 -24.69 -16.44 -6.52
N TYR A 9 -24.58 -16.12 -5.23
CA TYR A 9 -24.58 -14.74 -4.72
C TYR A 9 -23.18 -14.17 -4.50
N ILE A 10 -22.13 -14.98 -4.72
CA ILE A 10 -20.76 -14.54 -4.49
C ILE A 10 -20.22 -13.89 -5.77
N VAL A 11 -20.22 -12.56 -5.79
CA VAL A 11 -19.64 -11.77 -6.89
C VAL A 11 -18.11 -11.78 -6.84
N GLN A 12 -17.55 -11.75 -5.62
CA GLN A 12 -16.12 -11.59 -5.43
C GLN A 12 -15.64 -12.09 -4.08
N VAL A 13 -14.44 -12.69 -4.06
CA VAL A 13 -13.73 -13.08 -2.83
C VAL A 13 -12.47 -12.24 -2.70
N VAL A 14 -12.33 -11.55 -1.56
CA VAL A 14 -11.15 -10.72 -1.23
C VAL A 14 -10.48 -11.32 0.01
N THR A 15 -9.28 -11.88 -0.17
CA THR A 15 -8.46 -12.46 0.89
C THR A 15 -7.09 -11.81 0.96
N ASP A 16 -6.42 -11.94 2.11
CA ASP A 16 -5.01 -11.59 2.23
C ASP A 16 -4.14 -12.56 1.40
N ASN A 17 -2.95 -12.12 1.01
CA ASN A 17 -1.96 -12.85 0.24
C ASN A 17 -1.08 -13.78 1.10
N ASP A 18 -1.42 -13.98 2.38
CA ASP A 18 -0.70 -14.91 3.24
C ASP A 18 -0.78 -16.33 2.68
N SER A 19 0.28 -17.10 2.92
CA SER A 19 0.45 -18.50 2.51
C SER A 19 -0.76 -19.37 2.86
N ASN A 20 -1.40 -19.13 4.00
CA ASN A 20 -2.58 -19.87 4.44
C ASN A 20 -3.79 -19.62 3.53
N TYR A 21 -4.02 -18.36 3.15
CA TYR A 21 -5.13 -17.99 2.26
C TYR A 21 -4.87 -18.41 0.82
N LYS A 22 -3.61 -18.44 0.37
CA LYS A 22 -3.24 -19.00 -0.94
C LYS A 22 -3.58 -20.48 -1.04
N LYS A 23 -3.21 -21.26 -0.02
CA LYS A 23 -3.52 -22.70 0.01
C LYS A 23 -5.02 -22.95 0.04
N ALA A 24 -5.74 -22.24 0.91
CA ALA A 24 -7.20 -22.33 0.96
C ALA A 24 -7.86 -21.95 -0.37
N TRP A 25 -7.32 -20.95 -1.06
CA TRP A 25 -7.77 -20.55 -2.39
C TRP A 25 -7.50 -21.61 -3.47
N GLU A 26 -6.29 -22.19 -3.49
CA GLU A 26 -5.93 -23.28 -4.40
C GLU A 26 -6.81 -24.51 -4.20
N GLU A 27 -7.20 -24.82 -2.97
CA GLU A 27 -8.14 -25.89 -2.66
C GLU A 27 -9.56 -25.56 -3.14
N LEU A 28 -10.03 -24.33 -2.89
CA LEU A 28 -11.36 -23.87 -3.34
C LEU A 28 -11.49 -23.86 -4.86
N MET A 29 -10.42 -23.53 -5.57
CA MET A 29 -10.34 -23.56 -7.04
C MET A 29 -10.33 -24.98 -7.63
N LYS A 30 -10.02 -26.01 -6.85
CA LYS A 30 -10.14 -27.41 -7.30
C LYS A 30 -11.58 -27.91 -7.23
N SER A 31 -12.37 -27.42 -6.28
CA SER A 31 -13.77 -27.81 -6.07
C SER A 31 -14.77 -26.92 -6.82
N THR A 32 -14.34 -25.75 -7.31
CA THR A 32 -15.25 -24.74 -7.87
C THR A 32 -14.77 -24.23 -9.23
N SER A 33 -15.68 -23.90 -10.15
CA SER A 33 -15.31 -23.39 -11.47
C SER A 33 -14.60 -22.02 -11.38
N PRO A 34 -13.45 -21.83 -12.06
CA PRO A 34 -12.65 -20.59 -11.99
C PRO A 34 -13.39 -19.31 -12.37
N ASN A 35 -14.43 -19.42 -13.20
CA ASN A 35 -15.16 -18.27 -13.75
C ASN A 35 -16.15 -17.63 -12.75
N LYS A 36 -16.40 -18.24 -11.59
CA LYS A 36 -17.38 -17.72 -10.61
C LYS A 36 -16.81 -16.67 -9.66
N PHE A 37 -15.49 -16.58 -9.52
CA PHE A 37 -14.87 -15.71 -8.52
C PHE A 37 -13.75 -14.86 -9.13
N GLN A 38 -13.92 -13.54 -9.10
CA GLN A 38 -12.86 -12.63 -9.54
C GLN A 38 -11.93 -12.31 -8.36
N VAL A 39 -10.64 -12.66 -8.47
CA VAL A 39 -9.66 -12.30 -7.43
C VAL A 39 -8.97 -11.01 -7.82
N ILE A 40 -9.43 -9.89 -7.25
CA ILE A 40 -8.77 -8.59 -7.43
C ILE A 40 -7.33 -8.63 -6.88
N CYS A 41 -7.07 -9.39 -5.81
CA CYS A 41 -5.75 -9.46 -5.18
C CYS A 41 -4.67 -10.01 -6.13
N GLN A 42 -4.96 -11.09 -6.88
CA GLN A 42 -4.00 -11.75 -7.76
C GLN A 42 -3.68 -10.87 -8.97
N ILE A 43 -4.72 -10.29 -9.60
CA ILE A 43 -4.56 -9.34 -10.71
C ILE A 43 -3.75 -8.11 -10.27
N PHE A 44 -4.03 -7.60 -9.07
CA PHE A 44 -3.28 -6.46 -8.52
C PHE A 44 -1.81 -6.81 -8.22
N ILE A 45 -1.55 -7.98 -7.64
CA ILE A 45 -0.17 -8.45 -7.37
C ILE A 45 0.59 -8.67 -8.68
N ASP A 46 -0.03 -9.27 -9.69
CA ASP A 46 0.59 -9.50 -10.99
C ASP A 46 0.83 -8.19 -11.74
N SER A 47 -0.09 -7.23 -11.63
CA SER A 47 0.11 -5.86 -12.11
C SER A 47 1.31 -5.18 -11.43
N LEU A 48 1.45 -5.31 -10.11
CA LEU A 48 2.61 -4.78 -9.38
C LEU A 48 3.92 -5.48 -9.79
N ARG A 49 3.90 -6.79 -10.05
CA ARG A 49 5.06 -7.54 -10.57
C ARG A 49 5.51 -7.04 -11.94
N ASN A 50 4.57 -6.72 -12.83
CA ASN A 50 4.90 -6.14 -14.14
C ASN A 50 5.54 -4.75 -14.04
N HIS A 51 5.42 -4.08 -12.89
CA HIS A 51 6.03 -2.78 -12.61
C HIS A 51 7.09 -2.85 -11.50
N GLU A 52 7.65 -4.02 -11.21
CA GLU A 52 8.53 -4.26 -10.06
C GLU A 52 9.69 -3.25 -9.97
N ASN A 53 10.34 -2.92 -11.10
CA ASN A 53 11.44 -1.96 -11.13
C ASN A 53 10.99 -0.53 -10.76
N ASN A 54 9.82 -0.12 -11.27
CA ASN A 54 9.26 1.20 -10.97
C ASN A 54 8.83 1.27 -9.50
N VAL A 55 8.18 0.21 -8.99
CA VAL A 55 7.78 0.11 -7.58
C VAL A 55 9.00 0.17 -6.67
N LYS A 56 10.07 -0.58 -6.97
CA LYS A 56 11.33 -0.54 -6.20
C LYS A 56 11.94 0.87 -6.18
N HIS A 57 11.97 1.55 -7.33
CA HIS A 57 12.50 2.91 -7.41
C HIS A 57 11.71 3.89 -6.53
N VAL A 58 10.37 3.86 -6.63
CA VAL A 58 9.48 4.73 -5.85
C VAL A 58 9.61 4.46 -4.35
N VAL A 59 9.65 3.18 -3.94
CA VAL A 59 9.84 2.79 -2.53
C VAL A 59 11.20 3.27 -2.01
N LYS A 60 12.28 3.11 -2.79
CA LYS A 60 13.62 3.58 -2.39
C LYS A 60 13.67 5.09 -2.25
N ALA A 61 13.04 5.83 -3.16
CA ALA A 61 12.93 7.29 -3.08
C ALA A 61 12.16 7.72 -1.83
N ALA A 62 11.02 7.10 -1.55
CA ALA A 62 10.21 7.37 -0.36
C ALA A 62 10.97 7.08 0.95
N GLN A 63 11.73 5.98 1.00
CA GLN A 63 12.61 5.66 2.13
C GLN A 63 13.69 6.72 2.34
N ASN A 64 14.31 7.21 1.26
CA ASN A 64 15.33 8.26 1.36
C ASN A 64 14.74 9.58 1.87
N ILE A 65 13.57 9.99 1.37
CA ILE A 65 12.87 11.19 1.83
C ILE A 65 12.51 11.06 3.31
N THR A 66 11.91 9.93 3.71
CA THR A 66 11.52 9.67 5.09
C THR A 66 12.73 9.66 6.03
N ARG A 67 13.83 9.02 5.62
CA ARG A 67 15.09 9.00 6.38
C ARG A 67 15.67 10.41 6.54
N TYR A 68 15.64 11.23 5.49
CA TYR A 68 16.09 12.61 5.56
C TYR A 68 15.26 13.44 6.57
N ILE A 69 13.93 13.32 6.51
CA ILE A 69 13.02 14.03 7.43
C ILE A 69 13.34 13.66 8.89
N TYR A 70 13.45 12.37 9.20
CA TYR A 70 13.71 11.91 10.57
C TYR A 70 15.12 12.25 11.08
N ASN A 71 16.11 12.30 10.20
CA ASN A 71 17.49 12.62 10.58
C ASN A 71 17.73 14.12 10.80
N HIS A 72 16.76 14.99 10.51
CA HIS A 72 16.89 16.43 10.61
C HIS A 72 15.78 17.03 11.47
N THR A 73 16.09 17.30 12.73
CA THR A 73 15.14 17.76 13.76
C THR A 73 14.32 18.98 13.35
N LEU A 74 14.93 19.94 12.63
CA LEU A 74 14.22 21.13 12.13
C LEU A 74 13.18 20.77 11.06
N VAL A 75 13.54 19.91 10.11
CA VAL A 75 12.66 19.42 9.04
C VAL A 75 11.52 18.60 9.65
N LEU A 76 11.84 17.70 10.60
CA LEU A 76 10.86 16.89 11.30
C LEU A 76 9.84 17.75 12.07
N ARG A 77 10.33 18.76 12.82
CA ARG A 77 9.46 19.68 13.58
C ARG A 77 8.54 20.45 12.65
N TRP A 78 9.08 21.04 11.59
CA TRP A 78 8.30 21.79 10.61
C TRP A 78 7.22 20.93 9.93
N MET A 79 7.57 19.70 9.57
CA MET A 79 6.63 18.73 8.98
C MET A 79 5.52 18.32 9.96
N ARG A 80 5.82 18.25 11.27
CA ARG A 80 4.81 18.01 12.30
C ARG A 80 3.87 19.20 12.48
N ASP A 81 4.44 20.40 12.55
CA ASP A 81 3.68 21.64 12.76
C ASP A 81 2.72 21.91 11.60
N LEU A 82 3.10 21.58 10.36
CA LEU A 82 2.24 21.78 9.18
C LEU A 82 1.23 20.65 8.96
N TYR A 83 1.54 19.42 9.36
CA TYR A 83 0.82 18.24 8.84
C TYR A 83 0.37 17.24 9.89
N ASP A 84 0.54 17.52 11.19
CA ASP A 84 -0.08 16.80 12.30
C ASP A 84 0.21 15.28 12.24
N ASP A 85 1.48 14.92 11.98
CA ASP A 85 2.02 13.54 11.83
C ASP A 85 1.34 12.65 10.75
N LYS A 86 0.46 13.22 9.90
CA LYS A 86 -0.30 12.46 8.88
C LYS A 86 0.55 11.83 7.77
N ILE A 87 1.83 12.18 7.68
CA ILE A 87 2.75 11.65 6.67
C ILE A 87 3.08 10.19 6.96
N LEU A 88 3.00 9.77 8.23
CA LEU A 88 3.61 8.54 8.72
C LEU A 88 2.67 7.73 9.62
N ARG A 89 1.35 7.92 9.44
CA ARG A 89 0.36 7.20 10.23
C ARG A 89 0.54 5.70 10.02
N LEU A 90 0.86 4.97 11.09
CA LEU A 90 0.98 3.52 11.09
C LEU A 90 -0.38 2.91 10.67
N ALA A 91 -0.41 2.16 9.58
CA ALA A 91 -1.62 1.46 9.15
C ALA A 91 -1.65 0.03 9.72
N ILE A 92 -2.85 -0.56 9.74
CA ILE A 92 -3.14 -1.89 10.33
C ILE A 92 -2.33 -3.01 9.64
N THR A 93 -1.96 -2.85 8.36
CA THR A 93 -1.12 -3.81 7.62
C THR A 93 0.06 -3.13 6.96
N ARG A 94 1.19 -3.85 6.80
CA ARG A 94 2.42 -3.34 6.14
C ARG A 94 2.18 -2.81 4.73
N PHE A 95 1.25 -3.41 3.97
CA PHE A 95 0.89 -2.95 2.63
C PHE A 95 0.12 -1.64 2.68
N ALA A 96 -0.87 -1.54 3.56
CA ALA A 96 -1.60 -0.29 3.78
C ALA A 96 -0.65 0.81 4.28
N THR A 97 0.32 0.49 5.14
CA THR A 97 1.31 1.47 5.64
C THR A 97 2.16 2.02 4.52
N ASN A 98 2.68 1.17 3.63
CA ASN A 98 3.48 1.62 2.49
C ASN A 98 2.65 2.46 1.52
N TYR A 99 1.40 2.06 1.24
CA TYR A 99 0.52 2.82 0.37
C TYR A 99 0.17 4.20 0.97
N ILE A 100 -0.23 4.25 2.24
CA ILE A 100 -0.59 5.49 2.94
C ILE A 100 0.62 6.42 3.04
N ALA A 101 1.82 5.88 3.31
CA ALA A 101 3.04 6.68 3.32
C ALA A 101 3.35 7.26 1.92
N LEU A 102 3.23 6.45 0.86
CA LEU A 102 3.45 6.90 -0.51
C LEU A 102 2.43 7.95 -0.96
N ASP A 103 1.14 7.72 -0.68
CA ASP A 103 0.06 8.68 -0.94
C ASP A 103 0.27 9.99 -0.15
N GLY A 104 0.68 9.89 1.12
CA GLY A 104 1.01 11.02 1.96
C GLY A 104 2.17 11.86 1.43
N LEU A 105 3.22 11.22 0.90
CA LEU A 105 4.36 11.88 0.25
C LEU A 105 3.96 12.52 -1.09
N LEU A 106 3.13 11.83 -1.88
CA LEU A 106 2.70 12.31 -3.19
C LEU A 106 1.83 13.57 -3.07
N LYS A 107 0.86 13.56 -2.16
CA LYS A 107 -0.02 14.71 -1.88
C LYS A 107 0.75 15.97 -1.48
N ARG A 108 1.95 15.80 -0.91
CA ARG A 108 2.78 16.88 -0.37
C ARG A 108 4.06 17.12 -1.17
N ARG A 109 4.12 16.57 -2.39
CA ARG A 109 5.31 16.62 -3.24
C ARG A 109 5.81 18.05 -3.46
N ASP A 110 4.90 18.99 -3.71
CA ASP A 110 5.29 20.35 -4.06
C ASP A 110 5.74 21.16 -2.84
N GLU A 111 5.12 20.93 -1.68
CA GLU A 111 5.55 21.50 -0.40
C GLU A 111 6.93 20.96 0.00
N LEU A 112 7.13 19.64 -0.11
CA LEU A 112 8.43 18.99 0.09
C LEU A 112 9.50 19.59 -0.82
N LYS A 113 9.19 19.84 -2.09
CA LYS A 113 10.14 20.49 -3.01
C LYS A 113 10.44 21.94 -2.65
N GLN A 114 9.44 22.68 -2.16
CA GLN A 114 9.64 24.05 -1.71
C GLN A 114 10.59 24.13 -0.52
N MET A 115 10.58 23.15 0.40
CA MET A 115 11.56 23.11 1.50
C MET A 115 13.02 23.14 1.03
N PHE A 116 13.32 22.54 -0.13
CA PHE A 116 14.67 22.49 -0.69
C PHE A 116 14.97 23.65 -1.64
N ARG A 117 13.99 24.50 -1.92
CA ARG A 117 14.18 25.76 -2.63
C ARG A 117 14.41 26.84 -1.58
N SER A 118 15.65 26.95 -1.11
CA SER A 118 16.07 28.21 -0.50
C SER A 118 16.01 29.27 -1.60
N GLU A 119 15.14 30.26 -1.45
CA GLU A 119 15.43 31.55 -2.06
C GLU A 119 16.75 32.05 -1.45
N LYS A 120 17.64 32.51 -2.32
CA LYS A 120 18.80 33.31 -1.93
C LYS A 120 18.35 34.72 -1.60
#